data_AF-A0A395JKG1-F1
#
_entry.id   AF-A0A395JKG1-F1
#
_cell.length_a   1.000
_cell.length_b   1.000
_cell.length_c   1.000
_cell.angle_alpha   90.00
_cell.angle_beta   90.00
_cell.angle_gamma   90.00
#
_symmetry.space_group_name_H-M   'P 1'
#
loop_
_entity.id
_entity.type
_entity.pdbx_description
1 polymer ?
#
loop_
_entity_poly.entity_id
_entity_poly.type
_entity_poly.pdbx_seq_one_letter_code
_entity_poly.pdbx_strand_id
1 'polypeptide(L)'
;MSNNQTQPVNLASDFKQHFTGKLSDEVVESTAKSLANVTEPVLKASSAYGANGSLASLIFYVKAQCNVNGGKTFDGSAWGVSFPGGGALFGDVYLADASSLNDLYARTTSFTFTATPVYTAMYFFDSNNTLLGHFQAGSVSTVSGTGGGSGSWS
;
A
#
# COMPACT_ATOMS: atom_id res chain seq x y z
N MET A 1 1.06 9.22 -33.08
CA MET A 1 1.72 9.14 -31.75
C MET A 1 0.67 8.58 -30.81
N SER A 2 0.82 7.33 -30.38
CA SER A 2 -0.15 6.68 -29.51
C SER A 2 -0.03 7.30 -28.12
N ASN A 3 -1.10 7.93 -27.64
CA ASN A 3 -1.23 8.35 -26.25
C ASN A 3 -1.22 7.09 -25.38
N ASN A 4 -0.06 6.75 -24.80
CA ASN A 4 0.02 5.80 -23.70
C ASN A 4 -0.53 6.47 -22.44
N GLN A 5 -1.85 6.66 -22.41
CA GLN A 5 -2.58 6.80 -21.16
C GLN A 5 -2.50 5.42 -20.50
N THR A 6 -1.54 5.24 -19.58
CA THR A 6 -1.57 4.13 -18.62
C THR A 6 -2.97 4.10 -18.03
N GLN A 7 -3.68 2.99 -18.22
CA GLN A 7 -4.99 2.75 -17.61
C GLN A 7 -4.91 3.14 -16.13
N PRO A 8 -5.86 3.93 -15.59
CA PRO A 8 -5.82 4.29 -14.18
C PRO A 8 -5.81 3.00 -13.37
N VAL A 9 -4.79 2.81 -12.54
CA VAL A 9 -4.71 1.66 -11.62
C VAL A 9 -5.97 1.71 -10.76
N ASN A 10 -6.87 0.74 -10.95
CA ASN A 10 -8.06 0.62 -10.13
C ASN A 10 -7.70 -0.16 -8.86
N LEU A 11 -7.06 0.53 -7.91
CA LEU A 11 -6.60 -0.07 -6.67
C LEU A 11 -7.71 -0.79 -5.90
N ALA A 12 -8.95 -0.29 -5.96
CA ALA A 12 -10.09 -0.94 -5.31
C ALA A 12 -10.39 -2.31 -5.92
N SER A 13 -10.47 -2.39 -7.26
CA SER A 13 -10.68 -3.66 -7.97
C SER A 13 -9.53 -4.64 -7.76
N ASP A 14 -8.29 -4.15 -7.89
CA ASP A 14 -7.09 -4.97 -7.72
C ASP A 14 -6.99 -5.51 -6.28
N PHE A 15 -7.30 -4.68 -5.28
CA PHE A 15 -7.32 -5.11 -3.88
C PHE A 15 -8.31 -6.26 -3.66
N LYS A 16 -9.54 -6.14 -4.18
CA LYS A 16 -10.53 -7.24 -4.12
C LYS A 16 -9.96 -8.50 -4.75
N GLN A 17 -9.48 -8.41 -5.99
CA GLN A 17 -8.94 -9.55 -6.72
C GLN A 17 -7.79 -10.26 -5.97
N HIS A 18 -6.91 -9.48 -5.35
CA HIS A 18 -5.71 -10.01 -4.70
C HIS A 18 -5.96 -10.59 -3.31
N PHE A 19 -6.96 -10.09 -2.57
CA PHE A 19 -7.17 -10.40 -1.16
C PHE A 19 -8.46 -11.14 -0.83
N THR A 20 -9.40 -11.31 -1.78
CA THR A 20 -10.53 -12.24 -1.59
C THR A 20 -10.02 -13.65 -1.28
N GLY A 21 -10.55 -14.25 -0.21
CA GLY A 21 -10.11 -15.56 0.28
C GLY A 21 -8.79 -15.55 1.07
N LYS A 22 -8.12 -14.39 1.20
CA LYS A 22 -6.91 -14.20 2.04
C LYS A 22 -7.17 -13.32 3.25
N LEU A 23 -8.07 -12.34 3.11
CA LEU A 23 -8.62 -11.52 4.19
C LEU A 23 -10.12 -11.83 4.34
N SER A 24 -10.71 -11.45 5.47
CA SER A 24 -12.18 -11.55 5.64
C SER A 24 -12.90 -10.63 4.66
N ASP A 25 -14.08 -11.06 4.18
CA ASP A 25 -14.88 -10.31 3.21
C ASP A 25 -15.20 -8.88 3.67
N GLU A 26 -15.44 -8.67 4.97
CA GLU A 26 -15.68 -7.35 5.55
C GLU A 26 -14.49 -6.40 5.35
N VAL A 27 -13.26 -6.87 5.62
CA VAL A 27 -12.03 -6.11 5.42
C VAL A 27 -11.81 -5.82 3.93
N VAL A 28 -12.08 -6.81 3.06
CA VAL A 28 -11.95 -6.64 1.61
C VAL A 28 -12.90 -5.55 1.10
N GLU A 29 -14.17 -5.61 1.47
CA GLU A 29 -15.18 -4.69 0.98
C GLU A 29 -14.99 -3.28 1.53
N SER A 30 -14.74 -3.16 2.84
CA SER A 30 -14.49 -1.85 3.48
C SER A 30 -13.23 -1.17 2.95
N THR A 31 -12.15 -1.92 2.75
CA THR A 31 -10.90 -1.39 2.17
C THR A 31 -11.10 -0.95 0.73
N ALA A 32 -11.73 -1.78 -0.12
CA ALA A 32 -11.96 -1.43 -1.50
C ALA A 32 -12.87 -0.19 -1.64
N LYS A 33 -13.88 -0.05 -0.77
CA LYS A 33 -14.71 1.15 -0.70
C LYS A 33 -13.88 2.39 -0.33
N SER A 34 -13.02 2.29 0.68
CA SER A 34 -12.14 3.40 1.07
C SER A 34 -11.16 3.76 -0.05
N LEU A 35 -10.56 2.77 -0.73
CA LEU A 35 -9.67 3.01 -1.86
C LEU A 35 -10.39 3.72 -3.00
N ALA A 36 -11.61 3.31 -3.34
CA ALA A 36 -12.41 3.95 -4.39
C ALA A 36 -12.63 5.44 -4.10
N ASN A 37 -12.96 5.78 -2.86
CA ASN A 37 -13.15 7.16 -2.44
C ASN A 37 -11.85 7.97 -2.52
N VAL A 38 -10.73 7.45 -2.00
CA VAL A 38 -9.44 8.15 -1.98
C VAL A 38 -8.87 8.35 -3.39
N THR A 39 -9.21 7.46 -4.34
CA THR A 39 -8.78 7.58 -5.74
C THR A 39 -9.55 8.62 -6.57
N GLU A 40 -10.60 9.24 -6.00
CA GLU A 40 -11.26 10.38 -6.65
C GLU A 40 -10.26 11.54 -6.85
N PRO A 41 -10.18 12.16 -8.05
CA PRO A 41 -9.13 13.14 -8.39
C PRO A 41 -8.98 14.30 -7.39
N VAL A 42 -10.08 14.71 -6.75
CA VAL A 42 -10.10 15.80 -5.76
C VAL A 42 -9.48 15.35 -4.43
N LEU A 43 -9.71 14.12 -4.00
CA LEU A 43 -9.18 13.55 -2.76
C LEU A 43 -7.71 13.16 -2.89
N LYS A 44 -7.33 12.69 -4.10
CA LYS A 44 -5.93 12.45 -4.46
C LYS A 44 -5.05 13.70 -4.28
N ALA A 45 -5.56 14.87 -4.64
CA ALA A 45 -4.80 16.13 -4.55
C ALA A 45 -4.68 16.70 -3.13
N SER A 46 -5.64 16.38 -2.24
CA SER A 46 -5.73 16.98 -0.90
C SER A 46 -5.12 16.14 0.23
N SER A 47 -4.83 14.85 -0.02
CA SER A 47 -4.42 13.88 1.01
C SER A 47 -3.12 13.12 0.72
N ALA A 48 -2.38 13.54 -0.31
CA ALA A 48 -1.12 12.89 -0.72
C ALA A 48 0.10 13.48 0.01
N TYR A 49 0.96 12.59 0.51
CA TYR A 49 2.25 12.92 1.10
C TYR A 49 3.36 12.24 0.32
N GLY A 50 4.26 13.02 -0.27
CA GLY A 50 5.40 12.47 -1.00
C GLY A 50 6.21 11.53 -0.13
N ALA A 51 6.56 10.36 -0.66
CA ALA A 51 7.20 9.29 0.07
C ALA A 51 8.13 8.46 -0.81
N ASN A 52 9.03 7.74 -0.15
CA ASN A 52 9.85 6.72 -0.78
C ASN A 52 9.74 5.42 0.03
N GLY A 53 10.13 4.30 -0.54
CA GLY A 53 10.02 3.03 0.15
C GLY A 53 10.93 1.96 -0.41
N SER A 54 10.84 0.78 0.19
CA SER A 54 11.49 -0.41 -0.33
C SER A 54 10.67 -1.65 -0.02
N LEU A 55 10.76 -2.64 -0.90
CA LEU A 55 10.38 -4.01 -0.60
C LEU A 55 11.60 -4.89 -0.86
N ALA A 56 11.97 -5.70 0.10
CA ALA A 56 13.01 -6.72 -0.04
C ALA A 56 12.42 -8.10 0.26
N SER A 57 12.45 -8.99 -0.71
CA SER A 57 11.88 -10.34 -0.63
C SER A 57 12.97 -11.41 -0.54
N LEU A 58 12.82 -12.30 0.45
CA LEU A 58 13.49 -13.58 0.60
C LEU A 58 12.51 -14.73 0.26
N ILE A 59 11.80 -14.60 -0.87
CA ILE A 59 10.78 -15.53 -1.40
C ILE A 59 9.49 -15.55 -0.57
N PHE A 60 9.57 -16.00 0.68
CA PHE A 60 8.42 -16.12 1.59
C PHE A 60 8.35 -15.00 2.63
N TYR A 61 9.49 -14.36 2.90
CA TYR A 61 9.61 -13.29 3.89
C TYR A 61 9.93 -11.98 3.20
N VAL A 62 9.21 -10.92 3.56
CA VAL A 62 9.34 -9.59 2.96
C VAL A 62 9.59 -8.56 4.05
N LYS A 63 10.62 -7.73 3.84
CA LYS A 63 10.81 -6.47 4.57
C LYS A 63 10.24 -5.34 3.74
N ALA A 64 9.43 -4.50 4.37
CA ALA A 64 8.80 -3.35 3.74
C ALA A 64 9.17 -2.07 4.48
N GLN A 65 9.52 -1.03 3.75
CA GLN A 65 9.71 0.31 4.30
C GLN A 65 8.93 1.34 3.51
N CYS A 66 8.40 2.33 4.21
CA CYS A 66 7.80 3.52 3.63
C CYS A 66 8.19 4.74 4.46
N ASN A 67 8.95 5.66 3.86
CA ASN A 67 9.39 6.91 4.46
C ASN A 67 8.57 8.06 3.88
N VAL A 68 7.78 8.72 4.74
CA VAL A 68 7.09 9.96 4.38
C VAL A 68 8.10 11.11 4.42
N ASN A 69 8.17 11.91 3.36
CA ASN A 69 9.13 13.00 3.25
C ASN A 69 8.92 14.02 4.39
N GLY A 70 9.97 14.24 5.21
CA GLY A 70 9.88 15.10 6.40
C GLY A 70 9.01 14.54 7.53
N GLY A 71 8.61 13.26 7.44
CA GLY A 71 7.75 12.55 8.38
C GLY A 71 8.41 11.30 8.97
N LYS A 72 7.58 10.32 9.32
CA LYS A 72 8.03 9.05 9.92
C LYS A 72 8.35 8.00 8.88
N THR A 73 9.06 6.97 9.32
CA THR A 73 9.31 5.75 8.54
C THR A 73 8.48 4.60 9.09
N PHE A 74 7.74 3.93 8.22
CA PHE A 74 7.16 2.63 8.47
C PHE A 74 8.21 1.54 8.28
N ASP A 75 8.31 0.64 9.24
CA ASP A 75 9.11 -0.59 9.15
C ASP A 75 8.21 -1.81 9.36
N GLY A 76 8.07 -2.61 8.30
CA GLY A 76 7.18 -3.77 8.24
C GLY A 76 7.90 -5.07 7.93
N SER A 77 7.34 -6.16 8.47
CA SER A 77 7.72 -7.54 8.14
C SER A 77 6.48 -8.31 7.72
N ALA A 78 6.50 -8.91 6.54
CA ALA A 78 5.38 -9.65 6.00
C ALA A 78 5.78 -11.06 5.57
N TRP A 79 4.78 -11.95 5.61
CA TRP A 79 4.83 -13.22 4.92
C TRP A 79 4.00 -13.14 3.64
N GLY A 80 4.49 -13.74 2.58
CA GLY A 80 3.81 -13.72 1.29
C GLY A 80 4.64 -14.39 0.22
N VAL A 81 3.97 -14.87 -0.83
CA VAL A 81 4.68 -15.39 -2.01
C VAL A 81 5.10 -14.19 -2.82
N SER A 82 6.41 -14.01 -2.94
CA SER A 82 6.97 -12.98 -3.80
C SER A 82 8.24 -13.44 -4.48
N PHE A 83 8.51 -12.89 -5.66
CA PHE A 83 9.78 -13.16 -6.34
C PHE A 83 10.93 -12.47 -5.59
N PRO A 84 12.08 -13.15 -5.42
CA PRO A 84 13.22 -12.62 -4.68
C PRO A 84 13.76 -11.38 -5.38
N GLY A 85 14.13 -10.38 -4.59
CA GLY A 85 14.57 -9.10 -5.12
C GLY A 85 14.35 -7.95 -4.16
N GLY A 86 14.75 -6.76 -4.59
CA GLY A 86 14.38 -5.54 -3.92
C GLY A 86 14.60 -4.33 -4.80
N GLY A 87 13.86 -3.27 -4.50
CA GLY A 87 13.91 -2.03 -5.26
C GLY A 87 13.55 -0.83 -4.40
N ALA A 88 14.14 0.31 -4.73
CA ALA A 88 13.70 1.59 -4.21
C ALA A 88 12.38 1.97 -4.92
N LEU A 89 11.42 2.43 -4.12
CA LEU A 89 10.10 2.84 -4.55
C LEU A 89 9.97 4.34 -4.34
N PHE A 90 9.41 5.04 -5.30
CA PHE A 90 9.11 6.47 -5.20
C PHE A 90 7.64 6.69 -5.52
N GLY A 91 6.94 7.39 -4.64
CA GLY A 91 5.50 7.53 -4.73
C GLY A 91 4.94 8.43 -3.65
N ASP A 92 3.69 8.16 -3.26
CA ASP A 92 2.98 8.97 -2.29
C ASP A 92 2.21 8.09 -1.31
N VAL A 93 2.03 8.59 -0.09
CA VAL A 93 1.08 8.07 0.89
C VAL A 93 -0.22 8.85 0.79
N TYR A 94 -1.32 8.14 0.63
CA TYR A 94 -2.68 8.67 0.61
C TYR A 94 -3.43 8.20 1.84
N LEU A 95 -4.10 9.11 2.54
CA LEU A 95 -4.88 8.79 3.75
C LEU A 95 -6.28 8.31 3.39
N ALA A 96 -6.83 7.41 4.20
CA ALA A 96 -8.23 7.03 4.12
C ALA A 96 -9.15 8.19 4.56
N ASP A 97 -10.39 8.25 4.05
CA ASP A 97 -11.34 9.37 4.23
C ASP A 97 -11.48 9.90 5.66
N ALA A 98 -11.41 9.02 6.68
CA ALA A 98 -11.58 9.38 8.09
C ALA A 98 -10.27 9.30 8.90
N SER A 99 -9.11 9.32 8.23
CA SER A 99 -7.80 9.19 8.86
C SER A 99 -6.93 10.40 8.61
N SER A 100 -6.19 10.83 9.64
CA SER A 100 -5.13 11.83 9.55
C SER A 100 -3.75 11.17 9.44
N LEU A 101 -2.72 11.94 9.12
CA LEU A 101 -1.33 11.45 9.15
C LEU A 101 -0.93 10.99 10.57
N ASN A 102 -1.46 11.64 11.61
CA ASN A 102 -1.23 11.22 12.99
C ASN A 102 -1.91 9.89 13.30
N ASP A 103 -3.10 9.64 12.76
CA ASP A 103 -3.77 8.34 12.87
C ASP A 103 -2.96 7.23 12.22
N LEU A 104 -2.48 7.47 11.00
CA LEU A 104 -1.60 6.55 10.29
C LEU A 104 -0.39 6.18 11.16
N TYR A 105 0.30 7.19 11.69
CA TYR A 105 1.50 6.99 12.51
C TYR A 105 1.23 6.29 13.84
N ALA A 106 0.16 6.65 14.54
CA ALA A 106 -0.11 6.17 15.89
C ALA A 106 -0.84 4.82 15.92
N ARG A 107 -1.68 4.54 14.92
CA ARG A 107 -2.63 3.41 14.95
C ARG A 107 -2.24 2.25 14.05
N THR A 108 -1.31 2.41 13.11
CA THR A 108 -0.90 1.29 12.24
C THR A 108 -0.30 0.17 13.09
N THR A 109 -0.86 -1.03 12.94
CA THR A 109 -0.35 -2.26 13.58
C THR A 109 -0.04 -3.36 12.57
N SER A 110 -0.71 -3.33 11.41
CA SER A 110 -0.54 -4.30 10.35
C SER A 110 -0.56 -3.65 8.98
N PHE A 111 -0.06 -4.37 7.99
CA PHE A 111 -0.09 -3.96 6.60
C PHE A 111 -0.26 -5.15 5.68
N THR A 112 -0.79 -4.88 4.48
CA THR A 112 -0.69 -5.78 3.34
C THR A 112 -0.02 -5.06 2.19
N PHE A 113 0.52 -5.81 1.24
CA PHE A 113 1.11 -5.23 0.05
C PHE A 113 0.70 -5.98 -1.21
N THR A 114 0.65 -5.24 -2.31
CA THR A 114 0.57 -5.74 -3.68
C THR A 114 1.79 -5.21 -4.44
N ALA A 115 2.55 -6.10 -5.04
CA ALA A 115 3.64 -5.77 -5.93
C ALA A 115 3.37 -6.37 -7.31
N THR A 116 3.24 -5.51 -8.32
CA THR A 116 3.05 -5.88 -9.72
C THR A 116 4.22 -5.34 -10.55
N PRO A 117 4.37 -5.77 -11.81
CA PRO A 117 5.34 -5.16 -12.71
C PRO A 117 5.11 -3.67 -12.98
N VAL A 118 3.90 -3.15 -12.71
CA VAL A 118 3.52 -1.76 -13.03
C VAL A 118 3.58 -0.86 -11.79
N TYR A 119 3.13 -1.37 -10.64
CA TYR A 119 3.08 -0.60 -9.39
C TYR A 119 3.33 -1.47 -8.16
N THR A 120 3.72 -0.83 -7.07
CA THR A 120 3.70 -1.39 -5.72
C THR A 120 2.77 -0.55 -4.84
N ALA A 121 1.94 -1.23 -4.05
CA ALA A 121 1.10 -0.61 -3.05
C ALA A 121 1.30 -1.29 -1.68
N MET A 122 1.31 -0.49 -0.61
CA MET A 122 1.23 -0.96 0.77
C MET A 122 -0.01 -0.36 1.41
N TYR A 123 -0.83 -1.17 2.06
CA TYR A 123 -2.08 -0.78 2.71
C TYR A 123 -1.89 -0.91 4.22
N PHE A 124 -2.11 0.17 4.97
CA PHE A 124 -1.82 0.24 6.40
C PHE A 124 -3.11 0.18 7.22
N PHE A 125 -3.15 -0.68 8.23
CA PHE A 125 -4.35 -0.96 9.02
C PHE A 125 -4.13 -0.77 10.50
N ASP A 126 -5.18 -0.33 11.20
CA ASP A 126 -5.22 -0.35 12.65
C ASP A 126 -5.53 -1.75 13.22
N SER A 127 -5.57 -1.86 14.56
CA SER A 127 -5.84 -3.13 15.24
C SER A 127 -7.23 -3.71 14.98
N ASN A 128 -8.16 -2.92 14.41
CA ASN A 128 -9.50 -3.34 14.03
C ASN A 128 -9.59 -3.66 12.53
N ASN A 129 -8.45 -3.78 11.84
CA ASN A 129 -8.36 -3.96 10.39
C ASN A 129 -8.99 -2.82 9.58
N THR A 130 -9.06 -1.61 10.14
CA THR A 130 -9.56 -0.44 9.42
C THR A 130 -8.41 0.18 8.62
N LEU A 131 -8.64 0.44 7.33
CA LEU A 131 -7.66 1.11 6.48
C LEU A 131 -7.40 2.55 6.98
N LEU A 132 -6.15 2.86 7.25
CA LEU A 132 -5.70 4.21 7.65
C LEU A 132 -5.15 5.00 6.48
N GLY A 133 -4.57 4.31 5.51
CA GLY A 133 -3.99 4.89 4.31
C GLY A 133 -3.24 3.86 3.50
N HIS A 134 -2.70 4.29 2.37
CA HIS A 134 -1.88 3.44 1.51
C HIS A 134 -0.73 4.21 0.89
N PHE A 135 0.41 3.55 0.76
CA PHE A 135 1.51 3.99 -0.09
C PHE A 135 1.30 3.43 -1.49
N GLN A 136 1.45 4.26 -2.53
CA GLN A 136 1.44 3.82 -3.92
C GLN A 136 2.66 4.39 -4.64
N ALA A 137 3.41 3.50 -5.30
CA ALA A 137 4.58 3.84 -6.09
C ALA A 137 4.57 3.11 -7.43
N GLY A 138 5.24 3.71 -8.43
CA GLY A 138 5.62 2.98 -9.64
C GLY A 138 6.53 1.81 -9.30
N SER A 139 6.40 0.69 -10.01
CA SER A 139 7.24 -0.47 -9.74
C SER A 139 8.60 -0.33 -10.44
N VAL A 140 9.66 -0.32 -9.65
CA VAL A 140 11.07 -0.50 -10.11
C VAL A 140 11.61 -1.85 -9.59
N SER A 141 10.75 -2.69 -9.03
CA SER A 141 11.15 -3.86 -8.26
C SER A 141 11.02 -5.15 -9.06
N THR A 142 11.95 -6.10 -8.85
CA THR A 142 11.82 -7.50 -9.27
C THR A 142 10.86 -8.29 -8.37
N VAL A 143 10.38 -7.69 -7.27
CA VAL A 143 9.39 -8.27 -6.38
C VAL A 143 8.02 -8.16 -7.04
N SER A 144 7.38 -9.30 -7.30
CA SER A 144 5.95 -9.36 -7.62
C SER A 144 5.27 -10.37 -6.70
N GLY A 145 4.03 -10.09 -6.32
CA GLY A 145 3.27 -10.91 -5.37
C GLY A 145 2.44 -10.09 -4.40
N THR A 146 1.88 -10.80 -3.41
CA THR A 146 1.05 -10.21 -2.37
C THR A 146 1.43 -10.82 -1.03
N GLY A 147 1.34 -10.04 0.04
CA GLY A 147 1.58 -10.54 1.38
C GLY A 147 0.99 -9.63 2.44
N GLY A 148 1.14 -10.05 3.69
CA GLY A 148 0.67 -9.30 4.84
C GLY A 148 1.50 -9.60 6.08
N GLY A 149 1.50 -8.66 7.01
CA GLY A 149 2.18 -8.80 8.28
C GLY A 149 2.05 -7.57 9.16
N SER A 150 3.02 -7.37 10.02
CA SER A 150 3.01 -6.32 11.04
C SER A 150 4.08 -5.28 10.79
N GLY A 151 3.86 -4.09 11.32
CA GLY A 151 4.82 -2.99 11.27
C GLY A 151 4.29 -1.78 12.01
N SER A 152 5.15 -0.78 12.16
CA SER A 152 4.83 0.46 12.87
C SER A 152 5.61 1.63 12.29
N TRP A 153 5.17 2.84 12.60
CA TRP A 153 5.84 4.07 12.21
C TRP A 153 6.73 4.61 13.34
N SER A 154 7.96 4.99 13.03
CA SER A 154 8.88 5.67 13.97
C SER A 154 9.48 6.94 13.37
#